data_AF-A0A8J9X802-F1
#
_entry.id   AF-A0A8J9X802-F1
#
_cell.length_a   1.000
_cell.length_b   1.000
_cell.length_c   1.000
_cell.angle_alpha   90.00
_cell.angle_beta   90.00
_cell.angle_gamma   90.00
#
_symmetry.space_group_name_H-M   'P 1'
#
loop_
_entity.id
_entity.type
_entity.pdbx_description
1 polymer ?
#
loop_
_entity_poly.entity_id
_entity_poly.type
_entity_poly.pdbx_seq_one_letter_code
_entity_poly.pdbx_strand_id
1 'polypeptide(L)'
;MKFPSQLGATVAFVVVATTTTKTVSGNLASPFPFEETNADGTPTGEMYIHGGPGESWFEDKQGFTICPVDEQPTRRSRRFLGVLDWFTGGTSEEDLASSDPERTFYYCDQDENGNAVPRTDLKVGESDPQASGLPAHIEITSDQLEAQCGPYCQLDENGRRLGEEEIDGSHRKLQGTLKNLVVLMRFSDHATRDLPSVGDVDDLMSADSPTTSCPTGSVKQVFLENSNGRLILDSTVYQWVTLDPLYTETYCANGRSGLDARVHECIANALDQVEAGGLDFRDFDQDSDGRIDAITFLHSGYGAE
;
A
#
# COMPACT_ATOMS: atom_id res chain seq x y z
N MET A 1 -63.58 4.43 11.51
CA MET A 1 -63.27 3.06 11.96
C MET A 1 -63.05 2.17 10.74
N LYS A 2 -61.93 1.44 10.74
CA LYS A 2 -61.53 0.29 9.90
C LYS A 2 -61.14 0.54 8.41
N PHE A 3 -59.84 0.35 8.15
CA PHE A 3 -59.25 -0.16 6.90
C PHE A 3 -59.65 -1.64 6.68
N PRO A 4 -59.60 -2.15 5.42
CA PRO A 4 -58.48 -3.01 4.96
C PRO A 4 -58.04 -2.69 3.50
N SER A 5 -56.75 -2.62 3.15
CA SER A 5 -55.74 -3.69 2.89
C SER A 5 -55.94 -4.46 1.56
N GLN A 6 -55.13 -4.15 0.54
CA GLN A 6 -54.48 -5.11 -0.37
C GLN A 6 -53.35 -4.39 -1.12
N LEU A 7 -52.12 -4.88 -1.01
CA LEU A 7 -51.23 -5.19 -2.14
C LEU A 7 -49.97 -5.86 -1.60
N GLY A 8 -49.60 -6.98 -2.22
CA GLY A 8 -48.64 -7.94 -1.73
C GLY A 8 -47.21 -7.41 -1.67
N ALA A 9 -46.53 -7.72 -0.58
CA ALA A 9 -45.09 -7.56 -0.45
C ALA A 9 -44.39 -8.71 -1.17
N THR A 10 -43.66 -8.39 -2.24
CA THR A 10 -42.60 -9.26 -2.77
C THR A 10 -41.39 -9.09 -1.85
N VAL A 11 -41.09 -10.13 -1.08
CA VAL A 11 -39.88 -10.19 -0.24
C VAL A 11 -38.70 -10.49 -1.16
N ALA A 12 -37.83 -9.52 -1.38
CA ALA A 12 -36.51 -9.75 -1.96
C ALA A 12 -35.53 -10.07 -0.82
N PHE A 13 -35.09 -11.32 -0.76
CA PHE A 13 -33.95 -11.72 0.06
C PHE A 13 -32.68 -11.18 -0.60
N VAL A 14 -32.04 -10.17 0.01
CA VAL A 14 -30.66 -9.81 -0.30
C VAL A 14 -29.77 -10.69 0.58
N VAL A 15 -29.14 -11.68 -0.04
CA VAL A 15 -28.05 -12.44 0.57
C VAL A 15 -26.81 -11.55 0.51
N VAL A 16 -26.49 -10.89 1.62
CA VAL A 16 -25.20 -10.20 1.78
C VAL A 16 -24.18 -11.25 2.18
N ALA A 17 -23.39 -11.72 1.23
CA ALA A 17 -22.18 -12.47 1.53
C ALA A 17 -21.15 -11.48 2.11
N THR A 18 -20.92 -11.54 3.41
CA THR A 18 -19.82 -10.84 4.06
C THR A 18 -18.52 -11.59 3.81
N THR A 19 -17.72 -11.15 2.85
CA THR A 19 -16.30 -11.52 2.77
C THR A 19 -15.51 -10.55 3.62
N THR A 20 -15.03 -11.03 4.78
CA THR A 20 -14.06 -10.31 5.60
C THR A 20 -12.69 -10.42 4.95
N THR A 21 -12.31 -9.46 4.10
CA THR A 21 -10.92 -9.34 3.65
C THR A 21 -10.11 -8.68 4.77
N LYS A 22 -9.45 -9.50 5.60
CA LYS A 22 -8.45 -9.06 6.57
C LYS A 22 -7.07 -9.17 5.94
N THR A 23 -6.62 -8.11 5.27
CA THR A 23 -5.20 -7.70 5.14
C THR A 23 -5.12 -6.56 4.13
N VAL A 24 -4.60 -5.41 4.55
CA VAL A 24 -4.09 -4.37 3.63
C VAL A 24 -2.58 -4.62 3.53
N SER A 25 -2.09 -4.92 2.32
CA SER A 25 -0.66 -4.99 2.01
C SER A 25 -0.31 -3.85 1.06
N GLY A 26 0.56 -2.95 1.48
CA GLY A 26 1.09 -1.86 0.64
C GLY A 26 2.34 -2.30 -0.12
N ASN A 27 2.46 -1.84 -1.37
CA ASN A 27 3.60 -2.11 -2.25
C ASN A 27 4.78 -1.19 -1.92
N LEU A 28 5.99 -1.71 -2.00
CA LEU A 28 7.20 -0.90 -2.13
C LEU A 28 7.93 -1.33 -3.41
N ALA A 29 7.69 -0.60 -4.49
CA ALA A 29 8.66 -0.44 -5.55
C ALA A 29 8.75 1.06 -5.77
N SER A 30 9.70 1.69 -5.06
CA SER A 30 10.03 3.07 -5.34
C SER A 30 11.13 3.07 -6.40
N PRO A 31 10.95 3.78 -7.53
CA PRO A 31 12.03 3.97 -8.49
C PRO A 31 13.14 4.90 -7.95
N PHE A 32 12.94 5.47 -6.76
CA PHE A 32 13.91 6.36 -6.12
C PHE A 32 14.79 5.60 -5.14
N PRO A 33 16.06 5.98 -5.04
CA PRO A 33 16.93 5.43 -4.03
C PRO A 33 16.45 5.83 -2.64
N PHE A 34 16.70 4.97 -1.66
CA PHE A 34 16.57 5.23 -0.25
C PHE A 34 17.84 4.76 0.48
N GLU A 35 18.07 5.24 1.70
CA GLU A 35 19.21 4.83 2.52
C GLU A 35 18.71 4.15 3.81
N GLU A 36 19.42 3.10 4.24
CA GLU A 36 19.18 2.40 5.51
C GLU A 36 20.44 2.39 6.36
N THR A 37 20.30 1.90 7.59
CA THR A 37 21.41 1.71 8.53
C THR A 37 21.59 0.22 8.83
N ASN A 38 22.81 -0.29 8.67
CA ASN A 38 23.19 -1.65 9.09
C ASN A 38 23.08 -1.80 10.61
N ALA A 39 23.05 -3.06 11.09
CA ALA A 39 22.92 -3.39 12.53
C ALA A 39 23.99 -2.73 13.42
N ASP A 40 25.17 -2.44 12.86
CA ASP A 40 26.28 -1.78 13.55
C ASP A 40 26.23 -0.24 13.49
N GLY A 41 25.16 0.35 12.94
CA GLY A 41 24.99 1.78 12.81
C GLY A 41 25.61 2.40 11.55
N THR A 42 26.20 1.59 10.67
CA THR A 42 26.84 2.10 9.44
C THR A 42 25.81 2.31 8.32
N PRO A 43 25.89 3.40 7.54
CA PRO A 43 24.92 3.65 6.46
C PRO A 43 25.14 2.70 5.28
N THR A 44 24.07 2.28 4.62
CA THR A 44 24.13 1.46 3.40
C THR A 44 24.47 2.29 2.16
N GLY A 45 24.20 3.60 2.18
CA GLY A 45 24.13 4.43 0.98
C GLY A 45 22.86 4.15 0.16
N GLU A 46 22.78 4.75 -1.04
CA GLU A 46 21.63 4.63 -1.95
C GLU A 46 21.36 3.17 -2.36
N MET A 47 20.20 2.64 -1.96
CA MET A 47 19.64 1.36 -2.38
C MET A 47 18.33 1.58 -3.14
N TYR A 48 18.03 0.65 -4.04
CA TYR A 48 16.81 0.60 -4.84
C TYR A 48 16.04 -0.66 -4.47
N ILE A 49 14.71 -0.58 -4.50
CA ILE A 49 13.84 -1.74 -4.38
C ILE A 49 13.14 -1.97 -5.71
N HIS A 50 13.29 -3.18 -6.23
CA HIS A 50 12.70 -3.61 -7.48
C HIS A 50 11.68 -4.72 -7.23
N GLY A 51 10.80 -4.92 -8.21
CA GLY A 51 9.80 -6.00 -8.18
C GLY A 51 8.48 -5.57 -7.54
N GLY A 52 7.70 -6.53 -7.04
CA GLY A 52 6.33 -6.30 -6.52
C GLY A 52 5.98 -7.20 -5.33
N PRO A 53 4.71 -7.19 -4.85
CA PRO A 53 4.30 -7.99 -3.70
C PRO A 53 4.54 -9.49 -3.95
N GLY A 54 5.42 -10.08 -3.12
CA GLY A 54 5.85 -11.47 -3.19
C GLY A 54 7.08 -11.73 -4.08
N GLU A 55 7.50 -10.76 -4.89
CA GLU A 55 8.62 -10.87 -5.83
C GLU A 55 9.42 -9.55 -5.85
N SER A 56 9.96 -9.14 -4.69
CA SER A 56 10.75 -7.90 -4.55
C SER A 56 12.19 -8.18 -4.13
N TRP A 57 13.14 -7.39 -4.61
CA TRP A 57 14.55 -7.47 -4.22
C TRP A 57 15.22 -6.09 -4.15
N PHE A 58 16.39 -6.03 -3.53
CA PHE A 58 17.15 -4.80 -3.39
C PHE A 58 18.36 -4.80 -4.33
N GLU A 59 18.70 -3.64 -4.89
CA GLU A 59 19.94 -3.42 -5.64
C GLU A 59 20.62 -2.11 -5.22
N ASP A 60 21.93 -2.01 -5.41
CA ASP A 60 22.62 -0.72 -5.36
C ASP A 60 22.49 0.03 -6.70
N LYS A 61 23.02 1.25 -6.76
CA LYS A 61 23.02 2.07 -7.99
C LYS A 61 23.71 1.42 -9.20
N GLN A 62 24.60 0.45 -8.97
CA GLN A 62 25.38 -0.23 -10.00
C GLN A 62 24.73 -1.57 -10.40
N GLY A 63 23.60 -1.92 -9.79
CA GLY A 63 22.85 -3.12 -10.08
C GLY A 63 23.30 -4.36 -9.30
N PHE A 64 24.10 -4.20 -8.24
CA PHE A 64 24.48 -5.34 -7.40
C PHE A 64 23.35 -5.68 -6.43
N THR A 65 22.86 -6.92 -6.51
CA THR A 65 21.78 -7.44 -5.68
C THR A 65 22.18 -7.47 -4.21
N ILE A 66 21.27 -7.04 -3.33
CA ILE A 66 21.47 -6.94 -1.88
C ILE A 66 20.61 -7.97 -1.15
N CYS A 67 21.25 -8.73 -0.26
CA CYS A 67 20.69 -9.80 0.55
C CYS A 67 20.72 -9.37 2.04
N PRO A 68 19.58 -8.91 2.61
CA PRO A 68 19.51 -8.56 4.02
C PRO A 68 19.58 -9.82 4.91
N VAL A 69 20.27 -9.71 6.05
CA VAL A 69 20.40 -10.79 7.05
C VAL A 69 19.95 -10.29 8.42
N ASP A 70 19.02 -11.01 9.04
CA ASP A 70 18.56 -10.76 10.42
C ASP A 70 19.56 -11.35 11.44
N GLU A 71 20.10 -10.55 12.36
CA GLU A 71 21.10 -11.02 13.34
C GLU A 71 20.48 -11.75 14.56
N GLN A 72 19.17 -11.59 14.81
CA GLN A 72 18.43 -12.19 15.94
C GLN A 72 17.07 -12.80 15.52
N PRO A 73 17.03 -13.97 14.85
CA PRO A 73 15.80 -14.53 14.27
C PRO A 73 14.75 -15.03 15.29
N THR A 74 15.08 -15.11 16.59
CA THR A 74 14.20 -15.66 17.65
C THR A 74 13.50 -14.62 18.51
N ARG A 75 13.89 -13.34 18.42
CA ARG A 75 12.98 -12.25 18.80
C ARG A 75 11.85 -12.26 17.78
N ARG A 76 10.59 -12.20 18.22
CA ARG A 76 9.44 -12.16 17.31
C ARG A 76 9.75 -11.14 16.23
N SER A 77 9.93 -11.61 15.00
CA SER A 77 10.33 -10.78 13.88
C SER A 77 9.44 -9.53 13.86
N ARG A 78 10.04 -8.34 13.98
CA ARG A 78 9.55 -7.17 13.27
C ARG A 78 9.52 -7.61 11.81
N ARG A 79 8.39 -8.14 11.33
CA ARG A 79 8.18 -8.24 9.88
C ARG A 79 8.13 -6.80 9.43
N PHE A 80 9.23 -6.34 8.85
CA PHE A 80 9.28 -5.10 8.10
C PHE A 80 8.35 -5.26 6.90
N LEU A 81 7.05 -5.07 7.15
CA LEU A 81 6.11 -4.58 6.15
C LEU A 81 6.44 -3.09 6.08
N GLY A 82 7.23 -2.69 5.09
CA GLY A 82 7.63 -1.31 4.92
C GLY A 82 6.43 -0.34 4.90
N VAL A 83 6.70 0.96 4.99
CA VAL A 83 5.73 2.08 5.09
C VAL A 83 4.83 2.07 6.32
N LEU A 84 4.52 0.92 6.95
CA LEU A 84 3.62 0.88 8.11
C LEU A 84 4.17 1.64 9.33
N ASP A 85 5.47 1.53 9.62
CA ASP A 85 6.08 2.14 10.83
C ASP A 85 6.14 3.70 10.77
N TRP A 86 6.00 4.30 9.58
CA TRP A 86 5.94 5.77 9.40
C TRP A 86 4.52 6.32 9.58
N PHE A 87 3.50 5.51 9.27
CA PHE A 87 2.09 5.93 9.31
C PHE A 87 1.39 5.59 10.63
N THR A 88 1.78 4.53 11.33
CA THR A 88 1.17 4.13 12.61
C THR A 88 1.98 4.68 13.79
N GLY A 89 1.74 5.94 14.14
CA GLY A 89 2.18 6.49 15.43
C GLY A 89 1.50 5.74 16.58
N GLY A 90 2.09 4.63 17.02
CA GLY A 90 1.55 3.77 18.06
C GLY A 90 2.59 2.85 18.65
N THR A 91 3.37 3.35 19.61
CA THR A 91 4.13 2.48 20.53
C THR A 91 3.93 2.99 21.96
N SER A 92 3.49 2.09 22.85
CA SER A 92 3.49 2.31 24.29
C SER A 92 4.89 2.64 24.80
N GLU A 93 5.00 3.51 25.81
CA GLU A 93 6.27 4.00 26.39
C GLU A 93 7.21 2.90 26.94
N GLU A 94 6.78 1.64 27.07
CA GLU A 94 7.63 0.52 27.48
C GLU A 94 8.38 -0.17 26.30
N ASP A 95 8.02 0.10 25.04
CA ASP A 95 8.67 -0.49 23.85
C ASP A 95 9.82 0.36 23.27
N LEU A 96 10.06 1.56 23.83
CA LEU A 96 11.07 2.52 23.37
C LEU A 96 12.54 2.17 23.74
N ALA A 97 12.80 0.94 24.20
CA ALA A 97 14.10 0.55 24.76
C ALA A 97 15.00 -0.32 23.86
N SER A 98 14.69 -0.50 22.57
CA SER A 98 15.58 -1.24 21.65
C SER A 98 15.55 -0.63 20.24
N SER A 99 16.20 0.52 20.08
CA SER A 99 16.40 1.21 18.80
C SER A 99 17.56 0.66 17.97
N ASP A 100 18.12 -0.52 18.30
CA ASP A 100 19.21 -1.07 17.51
C ASP A 100 18.68 -1.68 16.20
N PRO A 101 19.32 -1.39 15.05
CA PRO A 101 19.00 -2.05 13.79
C PRO A 101 19.27 -3.55 13.92
N GLU A 102 18.28 -4.39 13.60
CA GLU A 102 18.36 -5.86 13.74
C GLU A 102 18.89 -6.55 12.46
N ARG A 103 19.23 -5.77 11.42
CA ARG A 103 19.56 -6.24 10.06
C ARG A 103 20.86 -5.67 9.55
N THR A 104 21.67 -6.53 8.94
CA THR A 104 22.85 -6.12 8.18
C THR A 104 22.64 -6.45 6.71
N PHE A 105 22.95 -5.48 5.83
CA PHE A 105 22.79 -5.61 4.39
C PHE A 105 24.12 -6.05 3.76
N TYR A 106 24.08 -7.18 3.06
CA TYR A 106 25.23 -7.73 2.35
C TYR A 106 24.93 -7.82 0.85
N TYR A 107 25.96 -7.77 0.01
CA TYR A 107 25.77 -8.10 -1.40
C TYR A 107 25.54 -9.61 -1.57
N CYS A 108 24.68 -9.99 -2.52
CA CYS A 108 24.41 -11.38 -2.84
C CYS A 108 25.48 -11.96 -3.77
N ASP A 109 25.79 -13.24 -3.65
CA ASP A 109 26.51 -14.05 -4.66
C ASP A 109 25.60 -15.21 -5.09
N GLN A 110 25.98 -15.96 -6.13
CA GLN A 110 25.26 -17.16 -6.53
C GLN A 110 25.91 -18.42 -5.95
N ASP A 111 25.11 -19.27 -5.31
CA ASP A 111 25.56 -20.61 -4.93
C ASP A 111 25.65 -21.54 -6.16
N GLU A 112 26.12 -22.78 -5.95
CA GLU A 112 26.25 -23.78 -7.02
C GLU A 112 24.91 -24.14 -7.70
N ASN A 113 23.79 -23.83 -7.06
CA ASN A 113 22.44 -24.07 -7.58
C ASN A 113 21.85 -22.83 -8.27
N GLY A 114 22.59 -21.71 -8.32
CA GLY A 114 22.14 -20.44 -8.88
C GLY A 114 21.28 -19.61 -7.92
N ASN A 115 21.22 -19.95 -6.63
CA ASN A 115 20.48 -19.19 -5.63
C ASN A 115 21.28 -17.98 -5.15
N ALA A 116 20.59 -16.85 -4.97
CA ALA A 116 21.18 -15.65 -4.37
C ALA A 116 21.43 -15.87 -2.86
N VAL A 117 22.68 -15.82 -2.42
CA VAL A 117 23.09 -16.02 -1.02
C VAL A 117 23.91 -14.83 -0.52
N PRO A 118 23.75 -14.40 0.74
CA PRO A 118 24.49 -13.25 1.26
C PRO A 118 26.00 -13.54 1.36
N ARG A 119 26.83 -12.65 0.81
CA ARG A 119 28.27 -12.60 1.06
C ARG A 119 28.54 -11.76 2.30
N THR A 120 28.60 -12.43 3.45
CA THR A 120 28.78 -11.76 4.75
C THR A 120 30.12 -11.01 4.90
N ASP A 121 31.05 -11.19 3.96
CA ASP A 121 32.29 -10.43 3.83
C ASP A 121 32.13 -9.12 3.03
N LEU A 122 31.02 -8.93 2.31
CA LEU A 122 30.75 -7.78 1.45
C LEU A 122 29.54 -6.97 1.97
N LYS A 123 29.78 -6.14 2.98
CA LYS A 123 28.75 -5.28 3.58
C LYS A 123 28.44 -4.08 2.69
N VAL A 124 27.15 -3.80 2.48
CA VAL A 124 26.67 -2.66 1.69
C VAL A 124 27.03 -1.36 2.40
N GLY A 125 27.48 -0.36 1.64
CA GLY A 125 27.96 0.94 2.15
C GLY A 125 29.44 0.98 2.54
N GLU A 126 30.08 -0.18 2.71
CA GLU A 126 31.52 -0.27 3.06
C GLU A 126 32.37 -1.01 2.02
N SER A 127 31.81 -2.04 1.42
CA SER A 127 32.53 -2.92 0.49
C SER A 127 32.32 -2.51 -0.96
N ASP A 128 33.33 -2.74 -1.78
CA ASP A 128 33.24 -2.63 -3.24
C ASP A 128 32.96 -4.03 -3.84
N PRO A 129 31.72 -4.32 -4.26
CA PRO A 129 31.36 -5.62 -4.83
C PRO A 129 32.06 -5.90 -6.16
N GLN A 130 32.28 -4.85 -6.97
CA GLN A 130 32.95 -4.98 -8.26
C GLN A 130 34.42 -5.37 -8.10
N ALA A 131 35.12 -4.75 -7.14
CA ALA A 131 36.52 -5.09 -6.83
C ALA A 131 36.68 -6.52 -6.29
N SER A 132 35.64 -7.05 -5.64
CA SER A 132 35.56 -8.43 -5.15
C SER A 132 35.17 -9.45 -6.23
N GLY A 133 34.93 -9.00 -7.46
CA GLY A 133 34.62 -9.85 -8.61
C GLY A 133 33.18 -10.39 -8.61
N LEU A 134 32.29 -9.76 -7.85
CA LEU A 134 30.88 -10.13 -7.81
C LEU A 134 30.20 -9.76 -9.15
N PRO A 135 29.32 -10.59 -9.72
CA PRO A 135 28.51 -10.19 -10.86
C PRO A 135 27.35 -9.27 -10.42
N ALA A 136 27.02 -8.28 -11.25
CA ALA A 136 25.82 -7.46 -11.08
C ALA A 136 24.57 -8.20 -11.59
N HIS A 137 23.40 -7.77 -11.12
CA HIS A 137 22.07 -8.29 -11.46
C HIS A 137 21.93 -9.80 -11.23
N ILE A 138 22.42 -10.26 -10.06
CA ILE A 138 22.18 -11.63 -9.63
C ILE A 138 20.67 -11.80 -9.45
N GLU A 139 20.09 -12.72 -10.21
CA GLU A 139 18.68 -13.07 -10.10
C GLU A 139 18.42 -13.81 -8.79
N ILE A 140 17.41 -13.36 -8.05
CA ILE A 140 16.83 -14.14 -6.95
C ILE A 140 15.83 -15.11 -7.58
N THR A 141 15.99 -16.41 -7.33
CA THR A 141 15.13 -17.42 -7.97
C THR A 141 13.70 -17.32 -7.48
N SER A 142 12.73 -17.72 -8.31
CA SER A 142 11.31 -17.72 -7.93
C SER A 142 11.07 -18.55 -6.66
N ASP A 143 11.77 -19.68 -6.49
CA ASP A 143 11.69 -20.51 -5.28
C ASP A 143 12.15 -19.74 -4.02
N GLN A 144 13.18 -18.91 -4.14
CA GLN A 144 13.66 -18.07 -3.04
C GLN A 144 12.69 -16.93 -2.72
N LEU A 145 12.12 -16.29 -3.75
CA LEU A 145 11.08 -15.28 -3.59
C LEU A 145 9.81 -15.87 -2.94
N GLU A 146 9.39 -17.06 -3.38
CA GLU A 146 8.27 -17.81 -2.81
C GLU A 146 8.52 -18.22 -1.36
N ALA A 147 9.76 -18.58 -1.00
CA ALA A 147 10.13 -18.84 0.39
C ALA A 147 10.06 -17.56 1.25
N GLN A 148 10.37 -16.40 0.67
CA GLN A 148 10.35 -15.10 1.36
C GLN A 148 8.92 -14.53 1.55
N CYS A 149 8.01 -14.72 0.59
CA CYS A 149 6.63 -14.23 0.69
C CYS A 149 5.77 -15.04 1.69
N GLY A 150 6.20 -16.26 2.07
CA GLY A 150 5.54 -17.10 3.06
C GLY A 150 4.09 -17.47 2.69
N PRO A 151 3.08 -17.24 3.56
CA PRO A 151 1.70 -17.64 3.28
C PRO A 151 1.07 -16.93 2.07
N TYR A 152 1.64 -15.83 1.56
CA TYR A 152 1.08 -15.08 0.44
C TYR A 152 1.29 -15.76 -0.94
N CYS A 153 2.33 -16.59 -1.11
CA CYS A 153 2.49 -17.39 -2.34
C CYS A 153 1.93 -18.81 -2.20
N GLN A 154 1.26 -19.12 -1.08
CA GLN A 154 0.56 -20.40 -0.99
C GLN A 154 -0.57 -20.41 -2.00
N LEU A 155 -0.59 -21.47 -2.81
CA LEU A 155 -1.68 -21.74 -3.73
C LEU A 155 -2.81 -22.45 -2.96
N ASP A 156 -4.05 -22.04 -3.19
CA ASP A 156 -5.21 -22.80 -2.75
C ASP A 156 -5.31 -24.15 -3.49
N GLU A 157 -6.31 -24.96 -3.14
CA GLU A 157 -6.56 -26.26 -3.77
C GLU A 157 -6.85 -26.19 -5.29
N ASN A 158 -7.09 -24.99 -5.82
CA ASN A 158 -7.35 -24.73 -7.22
C ASN A 158 -6.14 -24.09 -7.94
N GLY A 159 -4.99 -23.94 -7.27
CA GLY A 159 -3.80 -23.33 -7.85
C GLY A 159 -3.81 -21.80 -7.86
N ARG A 160 -4.66 -21.14 -7.07
CA ARG A 160 -4.75 -19.67 -6.97
C ARG A 160 -3.91 -19.15 -5.80
N ARG A 161 -3.13 -18.08 -6.00
CA ARG A 161 -2.38 -17.43 -4.90
C ARG A 161 -3.38 -16.84 -3.88
N LEU A 162 -3.15 -17.04 -2.58
CA LEU A 162 -4.02 -16.48 -1.53
C LEU A 162 -4.10 -14.94 -1.64
N GLY A 163 -5.27 -14.43 -2.02
CA GLY A 163 -5.52 -13.01 -2.32
C GLY A 163 -6.12 -12.76 -3.70
N GLU A 164 -6.02 -13.75 -4.61
CA GLU A 164 -6.71 -13.76 -5.89
C GLU A 164 -8.08 -14.45 -5.73
N GLU A 165 -8.97 -13.83 -4.93
CA GLU A 165 -10.37 -14.24 -4.94
C GLU A 165 -10.99 -13.86 -6.29
N GLU A 166 -11.81 -14.78 -6.80
CA GLU A 166 -12.51 -14.72 -8.07
C GLU A 166 -13.48 -13.53 -8.09
N ILE A 167 -12.98 -12.33 -8.44
CA ILE A 167 -13.82 -11.22 -8.86
C ILE A 167 -14.38 -11.62 -10.22
N ASP A 168 -15.60 -12.14 -10.22
CA ASP A 168 -16.43 -12.36 -11.41
C ASP A 168 -16.56 -11.04 -12.19
N GLY A 169 -15.75 -10.91 -13.24
CA GLY A 169 -15.84 -9.79 -14.16
C GLY A 169 -14.47 -9.34 -14.67
N SER A 170 -13.96 -10.06 -15.67
CA SER A 170 -12.77 -9.71 -16.46
C SER A 170 -11.55 -9.29 -15.62
N HIS A 171 -10.48 -10.08 -15.67
CA HIS A 171 -9.16 -9.49 -15.54
C HIS A 171 -9.02 -8.47 -16.67
N ARG A 172 -9.46 -7.22 -16.45
CA ARG A 172 -8.91 -6.09 -17.15
C ARG A 172 -7.43 -6.26 -16.90
N LYS A 173 -6.69 -6.54 -17.96
CA LYS A 173 -5.29 -6.12 -18.00
C LYS A 173 -5.37 -4.63 -17.69
N LEU A 174 -5.14 -4.25 -16.43
CA LEU A 174 -5.05 -2.87 -15.98
C LEU A 174 -3.79 -2.33 -16.66
N GLN A 175 -3.99 -1.88 -17.90
CA GLN A 175 -3.00 -1.35 -18.80
C GLN A 175 -3.56 -0.05 -19.37
N GLY A 176 -2.68 0.90 -19.63
CA GLY A 176 -3.04 2.26 -19.97
C GLY A 176 -3.33 3.10 -18.73
N THR A 177 -4.21 4.07 -18.89
CA THR A 177 -4.52 5.06 -17.85
C THR A 177 -5.78 4.66 -17.09
N LEU A 178 -5.64 4.49 -15.77
CA LEU A 178 -6.74 4.28 -14.82
C LEU A 178 -7.00 5.58 -14.08
N LYS A 179 -8.18 6.17 -14.27
CA LYS A 179 -8.61 7.38 -13.58
C LYS A 179 -9.01 7.04 -12.15
N ASN A 180 -8.38 7.71 -11.19
CA ASN A 180 -8.63 7.53 -9.77
C ASN A 180 -9.20 8.81 -9.16
N LEU A 181 -10.41 8.74 -8.61
CA LEU A 181 -10.96 9.86 -7.83
C LEU A 181 -10.42 9.80 -6.40
N VAL A 182 -9.77 10.86 -5.93
CA VAL A 182 -9.26 10.95 -4.55
C VAL A 182 -10.14 11.91 -3.76
N VAL A 183 -10.89 11.38 -2.77
CA VAL A 183 -11.80 12.16 -1.93
C VAL A 183 -11.17 12.40 -0.56
N LEU A 184 -11.03 13.67 -0.19
CA LEU A 184 -10.52 14.07 1.12
C LEU A 184 -11.71 14.30 2.06
N MET A 185 -11.85 13.43 3.07
CA MET A 185 -13.00 13.39 3.96
C MET A 185 -12.64 13.93 5.36
N ARG A 186 -13.25 15.06 5.73
CA ARG A 186 -13.10 15.65 7.06
C ARG A 186 -14.28 15.25 7.96
N PHE A 187 -14.02 14.53 9.04
CA PHE A 187 -15.02 14.26 10.07
C PHE A 187 -15.63 15.55 10.62
N SER A 188 -16.89 15.49 11.04
CA SER A 188 -17.68 16.69 11.39
C SER A 188 -17.09 17.46 12.58
N ASP A 189 -16.42 16.76 13.50
CA ASP A 189 -15.73 17.30 14.68
C ASP A 189 -14.28 17.71 14.43
N HIS A 190 -13.77 17.57 13.20
CA HIS A 190 -12.39 17.93 12.82
C HIS A 190 -12.29 19.31 12.15
N ALA A 191 -13.30 20.17 12.32
CA ALA A 191 -13.38 21.46 11.64
C ALA A 191 -12.18 22.40 11.89
N THR A 192 -11.49 22.26 13.02
CA THR A 192 -10.33 23.08 13.41
C THR A 192 -8.99 22.38 13.30
N ARG A 193 -8.96 21.15 12.78
CA ARG A 193 -7.72 20.38 12.63
C ARG A 193 -6.90 20.96 11.47
N ASP A 194 -5.59 21.05 11.66
CA ASP A 194 -4.68 21.36 10.57
C ASP A 194 -4.57 20.14 9.65
N LEU A 195 -4.84 20.33 8.37
CA LEU A 195 -4.92 19.26 7.39
C LEU A 195 -4.02 19.58 6.20
N PRO A 196 -3.41 18.56 5.56
CA PRO A 196 -2.65 18.75 4.34
C PRO A 196 -3.44 19.54 3.30
N SER A 197 -2.75 20.41 2.57
CA SER A 197 -3.39 21.11 1.47
C SER A 197 -3.76 20.13 0.36
N VAL A 198 -4.71 20.49 -0.50
CA VAL A 198 -5.04 19.69 -1.69
C VAL A 198 -3.80 19.51 -2.57
N GLY A 199 -2.92 20.51 -2.64
CA GLY A 199 -1.67 20.42 -3.40
C GLY A 199 -0.67 19.42 -2.82
N ASP A 200 -0.56 19.33 -1.48
CA ASP A 200 0.31 18.32 -0.85
C ASP A 200 -0.18 16.90 -1.13
N VAL A 201 -1.50 16.70 -1.15
CA VAL A 201 -2.07 15.40 -1.49
C VAL A 201 -1.96 15.12 -2.99
N ASP A 202 -2.11 16.13 -3.85
CA ASP A 202 -1.90 15.98 -5.30
C ASP A 202 -0.45 15.61 -5.61
N ASP A 203 0.53 16.23 -4.94
CA ASP A 203 1.94 15.84 -5.01
C ASP A 203 2.13 14.36 -4.62
N LEU A 204 1.55 13.94 -3.48
CA LEU A 204 1.59 12.55 -3.03
C LEU A 204 0.99 11.57 -4.05
N MET A 205 -0.12 11.94 -4.67
CA MET A 205 -0.86 11.05 -5.57
C MET A 205 -0.30 11.03 -7.00
N SER A 206 0.19 12.16 -7.49
CA SER A 206 0.34 12.41 -8.93
C SER A 206 1.69 12.98 -9.37
N ALA A 207 2.59 13.38 -8.46
CA ALA A 207 3.86 14.01 -8.86
C ALA A 207 4.72 13.09 -9.76
N ASP A 208 5.33 13.67 -10.80
CA ASP A 208 6.21 12.95 -11.73
C ASP A 208 7.66 12.80 -11.23
N SER A 209 7.98 13.41 -10.09
CA SER A 209 9.27 13.35 -9.42
C SER A 209 9.10 13.61 -7.92
N PRO A 210 10.05 13.23 -7.06
CA PRO A 210 9.97 13.52 -5.63
C PRO A 210 9.83 15.01 -5.36
N THR A 211 8.98 15.36 -4.40
CA THR A 211 8.74 16.74 -3.96
C THR A 211 9.07 16.88 -2.48
N THR A 212 8.99 18.09 -1.92
CA THR A 212 9.18 18.28 -0.48
C THR A 212 8.11 17.57 0.34
N SER A 213 6.87 17.53 -0.14
CA SER A 213 5.75 16.85 0.52
C SER A 213 5.76 15.33 0.26
N CYS A 214 6.47 14.87 -0.77
CA CYS A 214 6.61 13.47 -1.14
C CYS A 214 8.04 13.12 -1.58
N PRO A 215 9.00 13.01 -0.64
CA PRO A 215 10.44 12.92 -0.95
C PRO A 215 10.88 11.55 -1.51
N THR A 216 10.04 10.54 -1.41
CA THR A 216 10.32 9.17 -1.88
C THR A 216 9.58 8.81 -3.18
N GLY A 217 8.92 9.78 -3.80
CA GLY A 217 8.12 9.58 -5.01
C GLY A 217 6.64 9.29 -4.74
N SER A 218 5.81 9.58 -5.74
CA SER A 218 4.34 9.58 -5.65
C SER A 218 3.71 8.19 -5.84
N VAL A 219 2.43 8.07 -5.49
CA VAL A 219 1.62 6.87 -5.77
C VAL A 219 1.63 6.55 -7.27
N LYS A 220 1.45 7.54 -8.15
CA LYS A 220 1.55 7.37 -9.60
C LYS A 220 2.87 6.71 -10.01
N GLN A 221 4.00 7.13 -9.44
CA GLN A 221 5.31 6.56 -9.75
C GLN A 221 5.44 5.11 -9.28
N VAL A 222 4.91 4.78 -8.10
CA VAL A 222 4.86 3.41 -7.60
C VAL A 222 4.07 2.50 -8.54
N PHE A 223 2.90 2.93 -9.02
CA PHE A 223 2.10 2.14 -9.97
C PHE A 223 2.76 2.04 -11.35
N LEU A 224 3.40 3.12 -11.82
CA LEU A 224 4.10 3.14 -13.09
C LEU A 224 5.28 2.17 -13.09
N GLU A 225 6.10 2.19 -12.05
CA GLU A 225 7.28 1.33 -11.89
C GLU A 225 6.86 -0.14 -11.76
N ASN A 226 5.97 -0.46 -10.82
CA ASN A 226 5.49 -1.83 -10.59
C ASN A 226 4.84 -2.46 -11.83
N SER A 227 4.27 -1.64 -12.71
CA SER A 227 3.63 -2.12 -13.93
C SER A 227 4.59 -2.20 -15.13
N ASN A 228 5.87 -1.82 -14.99
CA ASN A 228 6.82 -1.61 -16.08
C ASN A 228 6.30 -0.63 -17.13
N GLY A 229 5.77 0.50 -16.68
CA GLY A 229 5.21 1.55 -17.54
C GLY A 229 3.87 1.21 -18.18
N ARG A 230 3.22 0.11 -17.77
CA ARG A 230 1.98 -0.36 -18.40
C ARG A 230 0.72 0.22 -17.77
N LEU A 231 0.77 0.67 -16.52
CA LEU A 231 -0.36 1.26 -15.80
C LEU A 231 0.02 2.66 -15.32
N ILE A 232 -0.78 3.65 -15.74
CA ILE A 232 -0.69 5.02 -15.26
C ILE A 232 -1.92 5.25 -14.38
N LEU A 233 -1.71 5.45 -13.08
CA LEU A 233 -2.77 5.89 -12.18
C LEU A 233 -2.92 7.42 -12.30
N ASP A 234 -3.98 7.87 -12.93
CA ASP A 234 -4.29 9.28 -13.16
C ASP A 234 -5.25 9.77 -12.07
N SER A 235 -4.69 10.33 -11.01
CA SER A 235 -5.46 10.70 -9.82
C SER A 235 -5.96 12.14 -9.91
N THR A 236 -7.26 12.34 -9.64
CA THR A 236 -7.86 13.67 -9.46
C THR A 236 -8.18 13.87 -7.99
N VAL A 237 -7.46 14.78 -7.33
CA VAL A 237 -7.70 15.10 -5.92
C VAL A 237 -8.81 16.13 -5.79
N TYR A 238 -9.92 15.71 -5.18
CA TYR A 238 -11.02 16.60 -4.82
C TYR A 238 -10.73 17.32 -3.51
N GLN A 239 -11.27 18.52 -3.35
CA GLN A 239 -11.11 19.30 -2.11
C GLN A 239 -11.69 18.58 -0.89
N TRP A 240 -11.24 18.99 0.30
CA TRP A 240 -11.79 18.51 1.57
C TRP A 240 -13.30 18.74 1.65
N VAL A 241 -14.06 17.64 1.73
CA VAL A 241 -15.48 17.66 2.09
C VAL A 241 -15.62 17.48 3.59
N THR A 242 -16.52 18.25 4.20
CA THR A 242 -16.82 18.08 5.62
C THR A 242 -18.08 17.27 5.75
N LEU A 243 -18.01 16.18 6.50
CA LEU A 243 -19.18 15.35 6.74
C LEU A 243 -20.22 16.10 7.56
N ASP A 244 -21.47 15.69 7.41
CA ASP A 244 -22.58 16.25 8.17
C ASP A 244 -22.39 16.03 9.69
N PRO A 245 -23.01 16.87 10.55
CA PRO A 245 -22.76 16.87 11.99
C PRO A 245 -22.85 15.52 12.72
N LEU A 246 -23.62 14.55 12.20
CA LEU A 246 -23.74 13.20 12.75
C LEU A 246 -22.44 12.39 12.65
N TYR A 247 -21.63 12.61 11.61
CA TYR A 247 -20.52 11.76 11.22
C TYR A 247 -19.19 12.24 11.81
N THR A 248 -19.06 12.06 13.13
CA THR A 248 -17.80 12.29 13.86
C THR A 248 -16.81 11.14 13.64
N GLU A 249 -15.52 11.36 13.95
CA GLU A 249 -14.50 10.29 13.89
C GLU A 249 -14.94 9.07 14.71
N THR A 250 -15.44 9.30 15.93
CA THR A 250 -15.92 8.23 16.82
C THR A 250 -17.12 7.47 16.22
N TYR A 251 -18.04 8.18 15.56
CA TYR A 251 -19.18 7.53 14.91
C TYR A 251 -18.72 6.61 13.78
N CYS A 252 -17.87 7.13 12.90
CA CYS A 252 -17.37 6.42 11.74
C CYS A 252 -16.49 5.23 12.12
N ALA A 253 -15.62 5.38 13.13
CA ALA A 253 -14.74 4.32 13.62
C ALA A 253 -15.51 3.25 14.40
N ASN A 254 -16.57 3.62 15.12
CA ASN A 254 -17.44 2.68 15.84
C ASN A 254 -16.69 1.73 16.79
N GLY A 255 -15.53 2.14 17.31
CA GLY A 255 -14.65 1.33 18.16
C GLY A 255 -14.10 0.07 17.46
N ARG A 256 -14.00 0.08 16.13
CA ARG A 256 -13.53 -1.04 15.31
C ARG A 256 -12.44 -0.57 14.33
N SER A 257 -11.60 -1.51 13.91
CA SER A 257 -10.69 -1.33 12.78
C SER A 257 -11.32 -1.86 11.49
N GLY A 258 -10.89 -1.30 10.35
CA GLY A 258 -11.32 -1.71 9.02
C GLY A 258 -12.63 -1.07 8.53
N LEU A 259 -13.15 -1.59 7.41
CA LEU A 259 -14.35 -1.08 6.72
C LEU A 259 -15.62 -1.74 7.26
N ASP A 260 -16.20 -1.14 8.30
CA ASP A 260 -17.51 -1.55 8.82
C ASP A 260 -18.67 -0.70 8.27
N ALA A 261 -19.90 -1.06 8.64
CA ALA A 261 -21.09 -0.35 8.16
C ALA A 261 -21.09 1.16 8.48
N ARG A 262 -20.47 1.60 9.58
CA ARG A 262 -20.47 3.01 9.98
C ARG A 262 -19.51 3.83 9.13
N VAL A 263 -18.31 3.33 8.86
CA VAL A 263 -17.42 4.04 7.94
C VAL A 263 -17.98 4.05 6.51
N HIS A 264 -18.72 3.02 6.09
CA HIS A 264 -19.45 3.05 4.81
C HIS A 264 -20.54 4.14 4.76
N GLU A 265 -21.29 4.36 5.85
CA GLU A 265 -22.23 5.49 5.94
C GLU A 265 -21.51 6.84 5.83
N CYS A 266 -20.33 6.97 6.45
CA CYS A 266 -19.53 8.20 6.36
C CYS A 266 -18.97 8.43 4.95
N ILE A 267 -18.50 7.37 4.28
CA ILE A 267 -18.06 7.42 2.88
C ILE A 267 -19.22 7.82 1.96
N ALA A 268 -20.41 7.27 2.17
CA ALA A 268 -21.60 7.66 1.40
C ALA A 268 -21.92 9.14 1.58
N ASN A 269 -21.88 9.65 2.82
CA ASN A 269 -22.06 11.08 3.06
C ASN A 269 -20.98 11.93 2.40
N ALA A 270 -19.71 11.50 2.40
CA ALA A 270 -18.65 12.20 1.68
C ALA A 270 -18.97 12.32 0.18
N LEU A 271 -19.45 11.23 -0.44
CA LEU A 271 -19.85 11.23 -1.85
C LEU A 271 -21.03 12.15 -2.13
N ASP A 272 -22.04 12.21 -1.24
CA ASP A 272 -23.14 13.17 -1.35
C ASP A 272 -22.61 14.62 -1.35
N GLN A 273 -21.62 14.93 -0.51
CA GLN A 273 -20.99 16.25 -0.48
C GLN A 273 -20.15 16.54 -1.74
N VAL A 274 -19.49 15.52 -2.31
CA VAL A 274 -18.76 15.64 -3.58
C VAL A 274 -19.73 15.93 -4.72
N GLU A 275 -20.84 15.20 -4.81
CA GLU A 275 -21.90 15.42 -5.81
C GLU A 275 -22.51 16.81 -5.68
N ALA A 276 -22.85 17.22 -4.45
CA ALA A 276 -23.40 18.55 -4.17
C ALA A 276 -22.43 19.68 -4.55
N GLY A 277 -21.12 19.42 -4.52
CA GLY A 277 -20.08 20.32 -4.99
C GLY A 277 -19.93 20.38 -6.52
N GLY A 278 -20.64 19.53 -7.26
CA GLY A 278 -20.76 19.57 -8.71
C GLY A 278 -19.79 18.68 -9.48
N LEU A 279 -19.09 17.75 -8.82
CA LEU A 279 -18.27 16.75 -9.50
C LEU A 279 -19.18 15.71 -10.18
N ASP A 280 -18.88 15.38 -11.43
CA ASP A 280 -19.59 14.35 -12.19
C ASP A 280 -18.84 13.02 -12.10
N PHE A 281 -19.39 12.07 -11.34
CA PHE A 281 -18.75 10.76 -11.15
C PHE A 281 -18.57 9.96 -12.44
N ARG A 282 -19.33 10.27 -13.50
CA ARG A 282 -19.21 9.61 -14.80
C ARG A 282 -17.86 9.87 -15.47
N ASP A 283 -17.14 10.91 -15.07
CA ASP A 283 -15.79 11.18 -15.58
C ASP A 283 -14.78 10.11 -15.15
N PHE A 284 -15.11 9.33 -14.12
CA PHE A 284 -14.32 8.24 -13.52
C PHE A 284 -14.90 6.84 -13.81
N ASP A 285 -15.88 6.75 -14.70
CA ASP A 285 -16.45 5.52 -15.24
C ASP A 285 -16.00 5.40 -16.72
N GLN A 286 -14.75 4.96 -16.91
CA GLN A 286 -14.11 4.89 -18.23
C GLN A 286 -14.72 3.82 -19.13
N ASP A 287 -15.48 2.88 -18.57
CA ASP A 287 -16.08 1.78 -19.33
C ASP A 287 -17.59 1.82 -19.44
N SER A 288 -18.20 2.81 -18.81
CA SER A 288 -19.62 3.10 -18.86
C SER A 288 -20.46 1.95 -18.31
N ASP A 289 -19.95 1.20 -17.32
CA ASP A 289 -20.70 0.16 -16.62
C ASP A 289 -21.59 0.72 -15.49
N GLY A 290 -21.51 2.03 -15.24
CA GLY A 290 -22.24 2.75 -14.21
C GLY A 290 -21.54 2.77 -12.86
N ARG A 291 -20.26 2.38 -12.78
CA ARG A 291 -19.43 2.38 -11.57
C ARG A 291 -18.16 3.20 -11.77
N ILE A 292 -17.67 3.76 -10.68
CA ILE A 292 -16.34 4.40 -10.68
C ILE A 292 -15.29 3.28 -10.77
N ASP A 293 -14.35 3.39 -11.71
CA ASP A 293 -13.30 2.38 -11.93
C ASP A 293 -12.30 2.32 -10.76
N ALA A 294 -11.90 3.49 -10.24
CA ALA A 294 -11.00 3.60 -9.08
C ALA A 294 -11.31 4.82 -8.22
N ILE A 295 -11.34 4.61 -6.91
CA ILE A 295 -11.59 5.65 -5.92
C ILE A 295 -10.73 5.43 -4.67
N THR A 296 -10.22 6.53 -4.13
CA THR A 296 -9.38 6.59 -2.93
C THR A 296 -10.00 7.56 -1.93
N PHE A 297 -10.01 7.21 -0.65
CA PHE A 297 -10.45 8.10 0.43
C PHE A 297 -9.29 8.37 1.38
N LEU A 298 -9.04 9.65 1.68
CA LEU A 298 -8.16 10.07 2.77
C LEU A 298 -9.00 10.77 3.83
N HIS A 299 -8.87 10.39 5.10
CA HIS A 299 -9.65 10.99 6.18
C HIS A 299 -8.82 11.86 7.12
N SER A 300 -9.45 12.86 7.75
CA SER A 300 -8.80 13.80 8.66
C SER A 300 -8.44 13.22 10.04
N GLY A 301 -8.79 11.97 10.32
CA GLY A 301 -8.51 11.29 11.59
C GLY A 301 -7.37 10.29 11.52
N TYR A 302 -7.09 9.65 12.65
CA TYR A 302 -6.05 8.63 12.74
C TYR A 302 -6.56 7.30 12.19
N GLY A 303 -5.65 6.48 11.65
CA GLY A 303 -5.95 5.09 11.31
C GLY A 303 -6.42 4.33 12.55
N ALA A 304 -7.39 3.45 12.37
CA ALA A 304 -7.86 2.56 13.44
C ALA A 304 -7.10 1.23 13.47
N GLU A 305 -6.16 1.02 12.53
CA GLU A 305 -5.29 -0.16 12.42
C GLU A 305 -4.24 -0.33 13.53
#